data_AF-A0A351AGA9-F1
#
_entry.id   AF-A0A351AGA9-F1
#
_cell.length_a   1.000
_cell.length_b   1.000
_cell.length_c   1.000
_cell.angle_alpha   90.00
_cell.angle_beta   90.00
_cell.angle_gamma   90.00
#
_symmetry.space_group_name_H-M   'P 1'
#
loop_
_entity.id
_entity.type
_entity.pdbx_description
1 polymer ?
#
loop_
_entity_poly.entity_id
_entity_poly.type
_entity_poly.pdbx_seq_one_letter_code
_entity_poly.pdbx_strand_id
1 'polypeptide(L)'
;MNRFIDEGLKIAPAKRVNLQMSDHGGGWMPGWVDMTEETHLTLDEIQTTLETASKKHGKFELLTFDACLMATVEVAAALSDSVKYLIASEELVPGLGFYYGSTLAALRENPRMSTEMFAKQFIQGSYDFYAKSDDEDLQGIGTTFTCGLLKLDRARALHLATSHLGIGLQASFDLNVNARQTILRAQRDAFTFGEDFSETAPALVDLADVLERLAKDAPMVTFALDAAAIRQEMKQVVLFSLKGEAIKRADGISMFWPRFDTYLRGIEDYDYRSLRVNGGGIQWPAFINRFLQELAKDT
;
A
#
# COMPACT_ATOMS: atom_id res chain seq x y z
N MET A 1 -2.78 -19.63 9.18
CA MET A 1 -3.21 -19.22 7.81
C MET A 1 -3.15 -20.33 6.76
N ASN A 2 -2.00 -20.95 6.45
CA ASN A 2 -1.91 -22.00 5.39
C ASN A 2 -2.95 -23.14 5.51
N ARG A 3 -3.16 -23.66 6.73
CA ARG A 3 -4.18 -24.70 6.98
C ARG A 3 -5.59 -24.24 6.60
N PHE A 4 -5.96 -23.00 6.92
CA PHE A 4 -7.28 -22.44 6.59
C PHE A 4 -7.48 -22.39 5.07
N ILE A 5 -6.48 -21.91 4.34
CA ILE A 5 -6.50 -21.88 2.88
C ILE A 5 -6.64 -23.30 2.31
N ASP A 6 -5.82 -24.23 2.79
CA ASP A 6 -5.82 -25.62 2.34
C ASP A 6 -7.17 -26.31 2.56
N GLU A 7 -7.74 -26.21 3.75
CA GLU A 7 -9.03 -26.83 4.06
C GLU A 7 -10.18 -26.14 3.33
N GLY A 8 -10.17 -24.81 3.22
CA GLY A 8 -11.18 -24.05 2.48
C GLY A 8 -11.23 -24.45 1.00
N LEU A 9 -10.07 -24.58 0.34
CA LEU A 9 -10.00 -24.96 -1.07
C LEU A 9 -10.26 -26.45 -1.32
N LYS A 10 -10.09 -27.32 -0.31
CA LYS A 10 -10.57 -28.71 -0.39
C LYS A 10 -12.10 -28.78 -0.37
N ILE A 11 -12.74 -27.96 0.47
CA ILE A 11 -14.21 -27.95 0.62
C ILE A 11 -14.87 -27.28 -0.60
N ALA A 12 -14.31 -26.17 -1.07
CA ALA A 12 -14.86 -25.37 -2.16
C ALA A 12 -13.79 -25.07 -3.23
N PRO A 13 -13.44 -26.04 -4.08
CA PRO A 13 -12.45 -25.83 -5.14
C PRO A 13 -12.98 -24.84 -6.18
N ALA A 14 -12.15 -23.85 -6.56
CA ALA A 14 -12.52 -22.80 -7.49
C ALA A 14 -11.37 -22.42 -8.44
N LYS A 15 -11.71 -21.96 -9.65
CA LYS A 15 -10.72 -21.43 -10.62
C LYS A 15 -10.23 -20.02 -10.29
N ARG A 16 -11.06 -19.25 -9.59
CA ARG A 16 -10.79 -17.88 -9.15
C ARG A 16 -11.11 -17.81 -7.67
N VAL A 17 -10.08 -17.56 -6.86
CA VAL A 17 -10.19 -17.50 -5.41
C VAL A 17 -9.99 -16.05 -4.98
N ASN A 18 -10.96 -15.51 -4.25
CA ASN A 18 -10.76 -14.30 -3.46
C ASN A 18 -10.39 -14.72 -2.03
N LEU A 19 -9.22 -14.32 -1.54
CA LEU A 19 -8.87 -14.44 -0.14
C LEU A 19 -9.11 -13.09 0.53
N GLN A 20 -9.81 -13.09 1.66
CA GLN A 20 -10.11 -11.88 2.40
C GLN A 20 -9.46 -11.96 3.78
N MET A 21 -8.71 -10.92 4.12
CA MET A 21 -8.01 -10.79 5.39
C MET A 21 -8.50 -9.50 6.04
N SER A 22 -9.03 -9.60 7.26
CA SER A 22 -9.61 -8.48 8.02
C SER A 22 -8.99 -8.45 9.40
N ASP A 23 -8.32 -7.35 9.72
CA ASP A 23 -7.62 -7.09 10.99
C ASP A 23 -7.04 -5.66 10.95
N HIS A 24 -6.18 -5.31 11.90
CA HIS A 24 -5.26 -4.19 11.81
C HIS A 24 -4.27 -4.36 10.65
N GLY A 25 -3.93 -3.24 10.02
CA GLY A 25 -2.89 -3.16 9.01
C GLY A 25 -1.95 -1.99 9.26
N GLY A 26 -0.75 -2.07 8.68
CA GLY A 26 0.31 -1.06 8.82
C GLY A 26 1.17 -0.94 7.57
N GLY A 27 0.65 -1.39 6.42
CA GLY A 27 1.42 -1.52 5.19
C GLY A 27 2.53 -2.55 5.34
N TRP A 28 3.77 -2.07 5.43
CA TRP A 28 4.93 -2.93 5.65
C TRP A 28 5.13 -3.29 7.12
N MET A 29 4.67 -2.46 8.06
CA MET A 29 4.82 -2.73 9.48
C MET A 29 4.00 -3.96 9.87
N PRO A 30 4.41 -4.70 10.91
CA PRO A 30 3.62 -5.81 11.36
C PRO A 30 2.24 -5.33 11.81
N GLY A 31 1.22 -6.06 11.39
CA GLY A 31 -0.18 -5.85 11.76
C GLY A 31 -0.81 -7.20 12.08
N TRP A 32 -2.12 -7.34 11.93
CA TRP A 32 -2.79 -8.64 12.07
C TRP A 32 -2.64 -9.23 13.47
N VAL A 33 -3.25 -8.58 14.45
CA VAL A 33 -2.93 -8.80 15.87
C VAL A 33 -3.78 -9.94 16.43
N ASP A 34 -3.13 -11.00 16.86
CA ASP A 34 -3.74 -12.00 17.73
C ASP A 34 -3.60 -11.54 19.18
N MET A 35 -4.66 -10.91 19.70
CA MET A 35 -4.70 -10.45 21.09
C MET A 35 -4.66 -11.57 22.13
N THR A 36 -4.87 -12.83 21.74
CA THR A 36 -4.85 -13.97 22.68
C THR A 36 -3.42 -14.43 22.98
N GLU A 37 -2.56 -14.37 21.97
CA GLU A 37 -1.15 -14.79 22.07
C GLU A 37 -0.18 -13.58 22.05
N GLU A 38 -0.72 -12.36 21.96
CA GLU A 38 0.03 -11.10 21.79
C GLU A 38 0.99 -11.13 20.59
N THR A 39 0.60 -11.85 19.54
CA THR A 39 1.40 -12.00 18.31
C THR A 39 0.81 -11.19 17.15
N HIS A 40 1.60 -11.06 16.09
CA HIS A 40 1.23 -10.32 14.89
C HIS A 40 1.76 -11.04 13.66
N LEU A 41 1.19 -10.77 12.48
CA LEU A 41 1.78 -11.22 11.21
C LEU A 41 2.61 -10.11 10.57
N THR A 42 3.83 -10.46 10.19
CA THR A 42 4.69 -9.62 9.36
C THR A 42 4.33 -9.73 7.89
N LEU A 43 4.71 -8.73 7.09
CA LEU A 43 4.57 -8.79 5.62
C LEU A 43 5.31 -10.00 5.03
N ASP A 44 6.49 -10.33 5.55
CA ASP A 44 7.30 -11.46 5.07
C ASP A 44 6.64 -12.83 5.39
N GLU A 45 5.93 -12.96 6.50
CA GLU A 45 5.15 -14.16 6.84
C GLU A 45 3.91 -14.30 5.96
N ILE A 46 3.20 -13.20 5.68
CA ILE A 46 2.07 -13.19 4.74
C ILE A 46 2.57 -13.57 3.35
N GLN A 47 3.67 -12.96 2.88
CA GLN A 47 4.31 -13.26 1.61
C GLN A 47 4.66 -14.77 1.52
N THR A 48 5.35 -15.30 2.52
CA THR A 48 5.77 -16.71 2.57
C THR A 48 4.59 -17.66 2.59
N THR A 49 3.55 -17.31 3.34
CA THR A 49 2.32 -18.10 3.42
C THR A 49 1.62 -18.16 2.07
N LEU A 50 1.41 -17.02 1.42
CA LEU A 50 0.74 -16.98 0.12
C LEU A 50 1.56 -17.61 -1.00
N GLU A 51 2.89 -17.51 -0.98
CA GLU A 51 3.78 -18.24 -1.90
C GLU A 51 3.69 -19.75 -1.71
N THR A 52 3.59 -20.22 -0.47
CA THR A 52 3.42 -21.64 -0.16
C THR A 52 2.08 -22.14 -0.70
N ALA A 53 1.00 -21.39 -0.44
CA ALA A 53 -0.33 -21.72 -0.94
C ALA A 53 -0.40 -21.66 -2.47
N SER A 54 0.18 -20.64 -3.11
CA SER A 54 0.09 -20.42 -4.54
C SER A 54 0.86 -21.45 -5.36
N LYS A 55 1.96 -22.02 -4.81
CA LYS A 55 2.64 -23.18 -5.41
C LYS A 55 1.75 -24.41 -5.50
N LYS A 56 0.80 -24.57 -4.58
CA LYS A 56 -0.09 -25.73 -4.50
C LYS A 56 -1.40 -25.51 -5.27
N HIS A 57 -1.97 -24.32 -5.17
CA HIS A 57 -3.32 -24.00 -5.67
C HIS A 57 -3.35 -23.03 -6.85
N GLY A 58 -2.19 -22.52 -7.28
CA GLY A 58 -2.08 -21.41 -8.22
C GLY A 58 -2.25 -20.05 -7.53
N LYS A 59 -1.96 -18.97 -8.26
CA LYS A 59 -2.14 -17.61 -7.74
C LYS A 59 -3.60 -17.35 -7.36
N PHE A 60 -3.81 -16.69 -6.23
CA PHE A 60 -5.12 -16.14 -5.88
C PHE A 60 -5.54 -15.13 -6.94
N GLU A 61 -6.82 -15.18 -7.30
CA GLU A 61 -7.35 -14.24 -8.27
C GLU A 61 -7.43 -12.85 -7.66
N LEU A 62 -7.90 -12.76 -6.41
CA LEU A 62 -8.03 -11.52 -5.67
C LEU A 62 -7.59 -11.76 -4.22
N LEU A 63 -6.93 -10.76 -3.66
CA LEU A 63 -6.75 -10.60 -2.22
C LEU A 63 -7.45 -9.30 -1.82
N THR A 64 -8.25 -9.33 -0.76
CA THR A 64 -8.83 -8.14 -0.17
C THR A 64 -8.27 -7.97 1.23
N PHE A 65 -7.58 -6.85 1.46
CA PHE A 65 -7.21 -6.41 2.79
C PHE A 65 -8.27 -5.45 3.32
N ASP A 66 -9.14 -5.96 4.19
CA ASP A 66 -9.99 -5.14 5.06
C ASP A 66 -9.19 -4.74 6.29
N ALA A 67 -8.13 -3.98 6.02
CA ALA A 67 -7.11 -3.57 6.97
C ALA A 67 -6.45 -2.26 6.51
N CYS A 68 -6.04 -1.45 7.48
CA CYS A 68 -5.50 -0.11 7.26
C CYS A 68 -4.20 -0.15 6.45
N LEU A 69 -3.98 0.87 5.62
CA LEU A 69 -2.66 1.22 5.05
C LEU A 69 -2.01 0.14 4.16
N MET A 70 -2.77 -0.83 3.67
CA MET A 70 -2.22 -1.97 2.92
C MET A 70 -1.97 -1.69 1.43
N ALA A 71 -2.43 -0.55 0.89
CA ALA A 71 -2.18 -0.15 -0.50
C ALA A 71 -0.82 0.51 -0.67
N THR A 72 0.26 -0.23 -0.37
CA THR A 72 1.63 0.26 -0.54
C THR A 72 2.37 -0.45 -1.67
N VAL A 73 3.39 0.20 -2.23
CA VAL A 73 4.27 -0.38 -3.26
C VAL A 73 4.95 -1.67 -2.75
N GLU A 74 5.40 -1.69 -1.50
CA GLU A 74 6.07 -2.82 -0.86
C GLU A 74 5.12 -4.03 -0.74
N VAL A 75 3.91 -3.80 -0.23
CA VAL A 75 2.88 -4.84 -0.10
C VAL A 75 2.52 -5.40 -1.48
N ALA A 76 2.23 -4.53 -2.45
CA ALA A 76 1.89 -4.94 -3.81
C ALA A 76 3.00 -5.79 -4.45
N ALA A 77 4.27 -5.37 -4.29
CA ALA A 77 5.42 -6.09 -4.85
C ALA A 77 5.68 -7.42 -4.15
N ALA A 78 5.54 -7.48 -2.82
CA ALA A 78 5.72 -8.71 -2.04
C ALA A 78 4.74 -9.80 -2.50
N LEU A 79 3.49 -9.43 -2.77
CA LEU A 79 2.40 -10.39 -3.04
C LEU A 79 2.26 -10.76 -4.54
N SER A 80 2.98 -10.07 -5.43
CA SER A 80 2.85 -10.18 -6.89
C SER A 80 3.05 -11.59 -7.47
N ASP A 81 3.82 -12.44 -6.80
CA ASP A 81 4.01 -13.84 -7.22
C ASP A 81 2.87 -14.77 -6.85
N SER A 82 2.02 -14.37 -5.91
CA SER A 82 0.98 -15.23 -5.34
C SER A 82 -0.44 -14.73 -5.59
N VAL A 83 -0.59 -13.46 -5.96
CA VAL A 83 -1.89 -12.78 -6.10
C VAL A 83 -1.92 -12.02 -7.43
N LYS A 84 -3.07 -12.01 -8.13
CA LYS A 84 -3.23 -11.25 -9.39
C LYS A 84 -3.76 -9.84 -9.17
N TYR A 85 -4.79 -9.71 -8.34
CA TYR A 85 -5.42 -8.44 -8.00
C TYR A 85 -5.44 -8.24 -6.49
N LEU A 86 -5.29 -7.00 -6.05
CA LEU A 86 -5.36 -6.61 -4.64
C LEU A 86 -6.37 -5.48 -4.46
N ILE A 87 -7.27 -5.62 -3.48
CA ILE A 87 -8.06 -4.51 -2.95
C ILE A 87 -7.45 -4.11 -1.62
N ALA A 88 -7.07 -2.83 -1.49
CA ALA A 88 -6.46 -2.30 -0.27
C ALA A 88 -6.69 -0.78 -0.16
N SER A 89 -6.58 -0.26 1.06
CA SER A 89 -6.68 1.18 1.36
C SER A 89 -5.30 1.81 1.55
N GLU A 90 -5.12 3.04 1.06
CA GLU A 90 -3.92 3.84 1.36
C GLU A 90 -4.00 4.43 2.77
N GLU A 91 -5.22 4.71 3.22
CA GLU A 91 -5.56 5.26 4.53
C GLU A 91 -6.13 4.16 5.47
N LEU A 92 -6.52 4.56 6.67
CA LEU A 92 -7.32 3.75 7.58
C LEU A 92 -8.62 3.27 6.91
N VAL A 93 -8.97 2.01 7.17
CA VAL A 93 -10.30 1.50 6.81
C VAL A 93 -11.31 1.87 7.90
N PRO A 94 -12.60 2.00 7.58
CA PRO A 94 -13.64 2.19 8.59
C PRO A 94 -13.59 1.09 9.67
N GLY A 95 -13.86 1.43 10.93
CA GLY A 95 -13.81 0.45 12.03
C GLY A 95 -14.80 -0.71 11.92
N LEU A 96 -15.85 -0.54 11.13
CA LEU A 96 -16.81 -1.61 10.79
C LEU A 96 -16.34 -2.48 9.60
N GLY A 97 -15.19 -2.17 9.00
CA GLY A 97 -14.63 -2.82 7.82
C GLY A 97 -15.25 -2.34 6.50
N PHE A 98 -15.17 -3.17 5.46
CA PHE A 98 -15.86 -2.92 4.19
C PHE A 98 -17.32 -3.40 4.20
N TYR A 99 -18.15 -2.82 3.35
CA TYR A 99 -19.56 -3.21 3.23
C TYR A 99 -19.74 -4.35 2.21
N TYR A 100 -19.97 -5.56 2.72
CA TYR A 100 -20.12 -6.77 1.91
C TYR A 100 -21.49 -6.91 1.24
N GLY A 101 -22.54 -6.27 1.77
CA GLY A 101 -23.93 -6.52 1.39
C GLY A 101 -24.21 -6.30 -0.10
N SER A 102 -23.82 -5.13 -0.64
CA SER A 102 -24.02 -4.80 -2.05
C SER A 102 -23.17 -5.68 -2.97
N THR A 103 -21.94 -6.02 -2.57
CA THR A 103 -21.06 -6.88 -3.34
C THR A 103 -21.60 -8.30 -3.46
N LEU A 104 -22.05 -8.89 -2.35
CA LEU A 104 -22.60 -10.24 -2.34
C LEU A 104 -23.92 -10.30 -3.13
N ALA A 105 -24.74 -9.24 -3.07
CA ALA A 105 -25.93 -9.13 -3.91
C ALA A 105 -25.58 -9.10 -5.40
N ALA A 106 -24.61 -8.29 -5.81
CA ALA A 106 -24.14 -8.21 -7.20
C ALA A 106 -23.53 -9.54 -7.69
N LEU A 107 -22.76 -10.23 -6.84
CA LEU A 107 -22.20 -11.54 -7.17
C LEU A 107 -23.29 -12.61 -7.34
N ARG A 108 -24.35 -12.57 -6.52
CA ARG A 108 -25.50 -13.46 -6.66
C ARG A 108 -26.24 -13.23 -7.97
N GLU A 109 -26.41 -11.98 -8.39
CA GLU A 109 -27.10 -11.61 -9.63
C GLU A 109 -26.26 -11.93 -10.88
N ASN A 110 -24.94 -11.71 -10.80
CA ASN A 110 -24.01 -12.02 -11.88
C ASN A 110 -22.78 -12.80 -11.39
N PRO A 111 -22.91 -14.12 -11.17
CA PRO A 111 -21.80 -14.95 -10.69
C PRO A 111 -20.66 -15.10 -11.71
N ARG A 112 -20.88 -14.65 -12.95
CA ARG A 112 -19.89 -14.69 -14.04
C ARG A 112 -19.14 -13.37 -14.22
N MET A 113 -19.41 -12.36 -13.39
CA MET A 113 -18.71 -11.07 -13.48
C MET A 113 -17.18 -11.25 -13.43
N SER A 114 -16.46 -10.34 -14.10
CA SER A 114 -15.00 -10.35 -14.06
C SER A 114 -14.50 -9.95 -12.68
N THR A 115 -13.25 -10.30 -12.37
CA THR A 115 -12.59 -9.89 -11.12
C THR A 115 -12.58 -8.37 -10.96
N GLU A 116 -12.33 -7.63 -12.04
CA GLU A 116 -12.33 -6.17 -12.02
C GLU A 116 -13.71 -5.59 -11.78
N MET A 117 -14.77 -6.16 -12.37
CA MET A 117 -16.15 -5.73 -12.08
C MET A 117 -16.51 -6.01 -10.62
N PHE A 118 -16.16 -7.19 -10.10
CA PHE A 118 -16.40 -7.56 -8.70
C PHE A 118 -15.70 -6.57 -7.77
N ALA A 119 -14.41 -6.31 -8.01
CA ALA A 119 -13.60 -5.42 -7.18
C ALA A 119 -14.08 -3.97 -7.23
N LYS A 120 -14.42 -3.44 -8.41
CA LYS A 120 -15.00 -2.09 -8.54
C LYS A 120 -16.34 -1.97 -7.81
N GLN A 121 -17.20 -2.98 -7.92
CA GLN A 121 -18.47 -3.03 -7.19
C GLN A 121 -18.24 -3.09 -5.68
N PHE A 122 -17.23 -3.84 -5.23
CA PHE A 122 -16.86 -3.92 -3.82
C PHE A 122 -16.43 -2.58 -3.25
N ILE A 123 -15.51 -1.90 -3.95
CA ILE A 123 -15.00 -0.59 -3.53
C ILE A 123 -16.13 0.45 -3.56
N GLN A 124 -16.87 0.55 -4.67
CA GLN A 124 -17.95 1.52 -4.82
C GLN A 124 -19.07 1.26 -3.81
N GLY A 125 -19.46 0.00 -3.61
CA GLY A 125 -20.52 -0.37 -2.68
C GLY A 125 -20.17 -0.06 -1.23
N SER A 126 -18.90 -0.22 -0.86
CA SER A 126 -18.41 0.18 0.47
C SER A 126 -18.37 1.68 0.64
N TYR A 127 -17.85 2.40 -0.34
CA TYR A 127 -17.87 3.86 -0.31
C TYR A 127 -19.30 4.41 -0.23
N ASP A 128 -20.21 3.91 -1.08
CA ASP A 128 -21.60 4.36 -1.12
C ASP A 128 -22.30 4.14 0.21
N PHE A 129 -22.03 3.01 0.89
CA PHE A 129 -22.57 2.73 2.21
C PHE A 129 -22.16 3.82 3.23
N TYR A 130 -20.87 4.14 3.31
CA TYR A 130 -20.37 5.13 4.27
C TYR A 130 -20.68 6.58 3.87
N ALA A 131 -20.62 6.92 2.58
CA ALA A 131 -20.79 8.28 2.09
C ALA A 131 -22.25 8.72 2.01
N LYS A 132 -23.20 7.76 1.95
CA LYS A 132 -24.64 8.04 1.83
C LYS A 132 -25.44 7.54 3.04
N SER A 133 -24.76 7.17 4.13
CA SER A 133 -25.45 6.76 5.34
C SER A 133 -26.14 7.95 6.01
N ASP A 134 -27.40 7.78 6.40
CA ASP A 134 -28.12 8.71 7.26
C ASP A 134 -27.91 8.39 8.76
N ASP A 135 -27.17 7.32 9.07
CA ASP A 135 -26.79 6.96 10.43
C ASP A 135 -25.79 8.00 11.00
N GLU A 136 -26.15 8.60 12.14
CA GLU A 136 -25.33 9.61 12.82
C GLU A 136 -23.94 9.07 13.21
N ASP A 137 -23.83 7.78 13.54
CA ASP A 137 -22.57 7.13 13.93
C ASP A 137 -21.63 6.91 12.73
N LEU A 138 -22.16 6.99 11.50
CA LEU A 138 -21.40 6.78 10.26
C LEU A 138 -21.09 8.08 9.51
N GLN A 139 -21.59 9.22 10.00
CA GLN A 139 -21.35 10.52 9.39
C GLN A 139 -19.86 10.84 9.30
N GLY A 140 -19.44 11.36 8.16
CA GLY A 140 -18.05 11.75 7.92
C GLY A 140 -17.10 10.62 7.54
N ILE A 141 -17.40 9.34 7.82
CA ILE A 141 -16.52 8.21 7.47
C ILE A 141 -16.25 8.17 5.96
N GLY A 142 -17.28 8.41 5.13
CA GLY A 142 -17.11 8.45 3.67
C GLY A 142 -16.20 9.57 3.16
N THR A 143 -15.94 10.62 3.96
CA THR A 143 -15.15 11.78 3.53
C THR A 143 -13.64 11.50 3.50
N THR A 144 -13.16 10.58 4.34
CA THR A 144 -11.76 10.14 4.44
C THR A 144 -11.56 8.72 3.89
N PHE A 145 -12.57 8.13 3.26
CA PHE A 145 -12.45 6.81 2.65
C PHE A 145 -11.40 6.81 1.53
N THR A 146 -10.54 5.80 1.50
CA THR A 146 -9.72 5.47 0.33
C THR A 146 -9.79 3.99 0.05
N CYS A 147 -9.80 3.58 -1.21
CA CYS A 147 -9.60 2.17 -1.57
C CYS A 147 -9.21 2.03 -3.04
N GLY A 148 -8.20 1.21 -3.30
CA GLY A 148 -7.66 0.93 -4.63
C GLY A 148 -7.85 -0.52 -5.05
N LEU A 149 -8.04 -0.73 -6.35
CA LEU A 149 -7.87 -2.00 -7.03
C LEU A 149 -6.53 -2.00 -7.77
N LEU A 150 -5.61 -2.82 -7.30
CA LEU A 150 -4.27 -2.98 -7.83
C LEU A 150 -4.14 -4.27 -8.64
N LYS A 151 -3.52 -4.20 -9.81
CA LYS A 151 -3.10 -5.34 -10.61
C LYS A 151 -1.62 -5.59 -10.38
N LEU A 152 -1.26 -6.78 -9.92
CA LEU A 152 0.06 -7.02 -9.36
C LEU A 152 1.09 -7.54 -10.37
N ASP A 153 0.73 -7.74 -11.63
CA ASP A 153 1.63 -8.23 -12.68
C ASP A 153 2.84 -7.30 -12.90
N ARG A 154 2.69 -6.00 -12.62
CA ARG A 154 3.77 -5.01 -12.69
C ARG A 154 4.19 -4.41 -11.36
N ALA A 155 3.70 -4.92 -10.23
CA ALA A 155 4.00 -4.33 -8.92
C ALA A 155 5.51 -4.35 -8.58
N ARG A 156 6.24 -5.42 -8.96
CA ARG A 156 7.71 -5.46 -8.83
C ARG A 156 8.42 -4.45 -9.72
N ALA A 157 7.91 -4.21 -10.92
CA ALA A 157 8.48 -3.20 -11.81
C ALA A 157 8.28 -1.79 -11.25
N LEU A 158 7.10 -1.52 -10.66
CA LEU A 158 6.84 -0.27 -9.94
C LEU A 158 7.78 -0.11 -8.72
N HIS A 159 7.98 -1.16 -7.93
CA HIS A 159 8.92 -1.13 -6.81
C HIS A 159 10.39 -0.94 -7.24
N LEU A 160 10.79 -1.52 -8.37
CA LEU A 160 12.10 -1.23 -8.97
C LEU A 160 12.18 0.23 -9.47
N ALA A 161 11.08 0.79 -9.96
CA ALA A 161 11.04 2.19 -10.38
C ALA A 161 11.19 3.14 -9.18
N THR A 162 10.61 2.84 -8.02
CA THR A 162 10.86 3.60 -6.78
C THR A 162 12.29 3.39 -6.26
N SER A 163 12.91 2.24 -6.49
CA SER A 163 14.35 2.04 -6.24
C SER A 163 15.22 2.96 -7.09
N HIS A 164 14.97 3.04 -8.41
CA HIS A 164 15.71 3.94 -9.31
C HIS A 164 15.50 5.41 -8.94
N LEU A 165 14.30 5.77 -8.50
CA LEU A 165 14.01 7.08 -7.91
C LEU A 165 14.96 7.36 -6.73
N GLY A 166 15.09 6.42 -5.78
CA GLY A 166 16.00 6.54 -4.64
C GLY A 166 17.46 6.76 -5.05
N ILE A 167 17.95 6.04 -6.07
CA ILE A 167 19.32 6.23 -6.61
C ILE A 167 19.51 7.66 -7.12
N GLY A 168 18.55 8.14 -7.92
CA GLY A 168 18.58 9.49 -8.47
C GLY A 168 18.54 10.56 -7.39
N LEU A 169 17.64 10.40 -6.42
CA LEU A 169 17.52 11.31 -5.28
C LEU A 169 18.82 11.34 -4.47
N GLN A 170 19.40 10.20 -4.13
CA GLN A 170 20.65 10.14 -3.38
C GLN A 170 21.79 10.88 -4.09
N ALA A 171 21.96 10.62 -5.40
CA ALA A 171 22.99 11.28 -6.19
C ALA A 171 22.82 12.81 -6.19
N SER A 172 21.60 13.32 -6.39
CA SER A 172 21.34 14.76 -6.34
C SER A 172 21.50 15.33 -4.93
N PHE A 173 21.08 14.59 -3.90
CA PHE A 173 21.10 15.00 -2.49
C PHE A 173 22.51 15.24 -1.95
N ASP A 174 23.47 14.40 -2.37
CA ASP A 174 24.87 14.51 -1.95
C ASP A 174 25.64 15.60 -2.72
N LEU A 175 25.31 15.81 -4.00
CA LEU A 175 26.06 16.71 -4.88
C LEU A 175 25.61 18.18 -4.84
N ASN A 176 24.35 18.46 -4.48
CA ASN A 176 23.76 19.78 -4.65
C ASN A 176 22.90 20.20 -3.44
N VAL A 177 23.33 21.25 -2.73
CA VAL A 177 22.60 21.80 -1.56
C VAL A 177 21.18 22.23 -1.90
N ASN A 178 20.95 22.82 -3.07
CA ASN A 178 19.62 23.22 -3.48
C ASN A 178 18.74 22.01 -3.78
N ALA A 179 19.30 20.97 -4.42
CA ALA A 179 18.61 19.70 -4.64
C ALA A 179 18.21 19.05 -3.31
N ARG A 180 19.15 19.02 -2.36
CA ARG A 180 18.91 18.55 -0.99
C ARG A 180 17.72 19.26 -0.34
N GLN A 181 17.72 20.60 -0.36
CA GLN A 181 16.62 21.40 0.20
C GLN A 181 15.28 21.13 -0.51
N THR A 182 15.29 20.92 -1.82
CA THR A 182 14.10 20.51 -2.56
C THR A 182 13.59 19.14 -2.14
N ILE A 183 14.47 18.15 -1.98
CA ILE A 183 14.10 16.79 -1.57
C ILE A 183 13.52 16.80 -0.15
N LEU A 184 14.12 17.56 0.78
CA LEU A 184 13.60 17.74 2.13
C LEU A 184 12.20 18.39 2.14
N ARG A 185 11.98 19.42 1.31
CA ARG A 185 10.65 20.05 1.15
C ARG A 185 9.63 19.10 0.54
N ALA A 186 10.03 18.34 -0.49
CA ALA A 186 9.15 17.39 -1.14
C ALA A 186 8.65 16.33 -0.16
N GLN A 187 9.56 15.80 0.68
CA GLN A 187 9.21 14.87 1.74
C GLN A 187 8.28 15.49 2.78
N ARG A 188 8.62 16.69 3.28
CA ARG A 188 7.84 17.39 4.31
C ARG A 188 6.41 17.66 3.86
N ASP A 189 6.25 18.05 2.61
CA ASP A 189 4.95 18.48 2.10
C ASP A 189 4.14 17.29 1.53
N ALA A 190 4.76 16.14 1.25
CA ALA A 190 4.07 14.98 0.69
C ALA A 190 2.84 14.59 1.52
N PHE A 191 1.74 14.30 0.83
CA PHE A 191 0.50 13.87 1.43
C PHE A 191 0.73 12.53 2.13
N THR A 192 0.49 12.50 3.43
CA THR A 192 0.82 11.38 4.31
C THR A 192 -0.47 10.75 4.80
N PHE A 193 -0.49 9.42 4.88
CA PHE A 193 -1.60 8.63 5.39
C PHE A 193 -1.33 8.15 6.82
N GLY A 194 -2.39 7.87 7.57
CA GLY A 194 -2.31 7.31 8.91
C GLY A 194 -1.84 8.29 9.98
N GLU A 195 -1.94 9.60 9.76
CA GLU A 195 -1.56 10.61 10.75
C GLU A 195 -2.40 10.53 12.04
N ASP A 196 -3.64 10.04 11.96
CA ASP A 196 -4.53 9.85 13.11
C ASP A 196 -4.24 8.55 13.90
N PHE A 197 -3.36 7.67 13.41
CA PHE A 197 -3.15 6.33 13.97
C PHE A 197 -2.24 6.31 15.21
N SER A 198 -1.28 7.25 15.32
CA SER A 198 -0.41 7.41 16.49
C SER A 198 0.42 8.70 16.38
N GLU A 199 1.07 9.12 17.48
CA GLU A 199 2.15 10.15 17.44
C GLU A 199 3.29 9.78 16.47
N THR A 200 3.35 8.52 16.04
CA THR A 200 4.30 7.96 15.09
C THR A 200 3.62 7.49 13.81
N ALA A 201 2.96 8.41 13.10
CA ALA A 201 2.36 8.14 11.80
C ALA A 201 3.33 7.33 10.90
N PRO A 202 2.84 6.31 10.15
CA PRO A 202 3.66 5.31 9.47
C PRO A 202 4.53 5.84 8.33
N ALA A 203 4.55 7.15 8.12
CA ALA A 203 5.25 7.84 7.05
C ALA A 203 5.02 7.22 5.66
N LEU A 204 3.79 6.78 5.44
CA LEU A 204 3.31 6.34 4.14
C LEU A 204 2.80 7.56 3.39
N VAL A 205 3.45 7.86 2.27
CA VAL A 205 3.16 9.03 1.45
C VAL A 205 2.57 8.62 0.11
N ASP A 206 1.66 9.42 -0.43
CA ASP A 206 1.08 9.18 -1.75
C ASP A 206 2.17 9.24 -2.84
N LEU A 207 2.28 8.17 -3.65
CA LEU A 207 3.33 8.07 -4.65
C LEU A 207 3.17 9.12 -5.74
N ALA A 208 1.95 9.43 -6.18
CA ALA A 208 1.73 10.39 -7.24
C ALA A 208 2.06 11.82 -6.78
N ASP A 209 1.74 12.17 -5.54
CA ASP A 209 2.09 13.44 -4.92
C ASP A 209 3.61 13.60 -4.79
N VAL A 210 4.30 12.56 -4.28
CA VAL A 210 5.77 12.58 -4.22
C VAL A 210 6.37 12.91 -5.59
N LEU A 211 5.90 12.24 -6.64
CA LEU A 211 6.37 12.48 -8.00
C LEU A 211 6.01 13.88 -8.51
N GLU A 212 4.84 14.41 -8.19
CA GLU A 212 4.42 15.77 -8.55
C GLU A 212 5.31 16.83 -7.89
N ARG A 213 5.60 16.66 -6.59
CA ARG A 213 6.45 17.57 -5.80
C ARG A 213 7.88 17.61 -6.31
N LEU A 214 8.45 16.43 -6.56
CA LEU A 214 9.80 16.30 -7.11
C LEU A 214 9.88 16.86 -8.54
N ALA A 215 8.82 16.70 -9.35
CA ALA A 215 8.78 17.21 -10.72
C ALA A 215 8.66 18.75 -10.79
N LYS A 216 7.91 19.38 -9.88
CA LYS A 216 7.76 20.84 -9.84
C LYS A 216 9.11 21.56 -9.69
N ASP A 217 10.02 20.94 -8.95
CA ASP A 217 11.34 21.49 -8.64
C ASP A 217 12.48 20.76 -9.40
N ALA A 218 12.13 20.01 -10.45
CA ALA A 218 13.04 19.21 -11.29
C ALA A 218 14.29 19.92 -11.84
N PRO A 219 14.31 21.24 -12.15
CA PRO A 219 15.54 21.92 -12.58
C PRO A 219 16.67 21.83 -11.56
N MET A 220 16.33 21.67 -10.27
CA MET A 220 17.31 21.52 -9.19
C MET A 220 17.69 20.06 -8.92
N VAL A 221 16.95 19.08 -9.43
CA VAL A 221 17.12 17.64 -9.17
C VAL A 221 17.35 16.91 -10.50
N THR A 222 18.59 16.78 -10.96
CA THR A 222 18.95 15.95 -12.13
C THR A 222 19.89 14.83 -11.67
N PHE A 223 19.71 13.54 -12.01
CA PHE A 223 19.82 12.99 -13.37
C PHE A 223 19.06 11.66 -13.64
N ALA A 224 18.13 11.19 -12.79
CA ALA A 224 17.50 9.87 -12.99
C ALA A 224 15.97 9.81 -12.75
N LEU A 225 15.33 10.95 -12.52
CA LEU A 225 13.88 11.01 -12.30
C LEU A 225 13.13 11.21 -13.63
N ASP A 226 12.70 10.12 -14.26
CA ASP A 226 11.52 10.23 -15.12
C ASP A 226 10.28 10.01 -14.26
N ALA A 227 9.91 11.04 -13.49
CA ALA A 227 8.70 11.02 -12.67
C ALA A 227 7.44 10.70 -13.51
N ALA A 228 7.45 11.06 -14.79
CA ALA A 228 6.38 10.70 -15.71
C ALA A 228 6.39 9.19 -16.03
N ALA A 229 7.55 8.57 -16.24
CA ALA A 229 7.66 7.12 -16.42
C ALA A 229 7.23 6.35 -15.18
N ILE A 230 7.64 6.77 -13.97
CA ILE A 230 7.18 6.12 -12.72
C ILE A 230 5.65 6.27 -12.58
N ARG A 231 5.10 7.43 -12.93
CA ARG A 231 3.64 7.64 -12.92
C ARG A 231 2.92 6.77 -13.96
N GLN A 232 3.54 6.52 -15.12
CA GLN A 232 3.01 5.56 -16.10
C GLN A 232 3.06 4.12 -15.57
N GLU A 233 4.16 3.74 -14.89
CA GLU A 233 4.27 2.46 -14.21
C GLU A 233 3.16 2.28 -13.17
N MET A 234 2.97 3.27 -12.31
CA MET A 234 1.92 3.31 -11.28
C MET A 234 0.53 3.08 -11.89
N LYS A 235 0.20 3.75 -13.01
CA LYS A 235 -1.09 3.59 -13.69
C LYS A 235 -1.34 2.21 -14.30
N GLN A 236 -0.30 1.40 -14.51
CA GLN A 236 -0.49 0.00 -14.91
C GLN A 236 -0.80 -0.92 -13.71
N VAL A 237 -0.44 -0.48 -12.50
CA VAL A 237 -0.73 -1.20 -11.26
C VAL A 237 -2.09 -0.75 -10.70
N VAL A 238 -2.33 0.55 -10.55
CA VAL A 238 -3.59 1.10 -10.03
C VAL A 238 -4.64 1.14 -11.15
N LEU A 239 -5.55 0.15 -11.18
CA LEU A 239 -6.62 0.07 -12.19
C LEU A 239 -7.84 0.92 -11.85
N PHE A 240 -8.07 1.13 -10.57
CA PHE A 240 -9.17 1.92 -10.05
C PHE A 240 -8.82 2.37 -8.64
N SER A 241 -9.16 3.60 -8.30
CA SER A 241 -9.09 4.12 -6.94
C SER A 241 -10.31 4.98 -6.68
N LEU A 242 -10.75 4.97 -5.43
CA LEU A 242 -11.85 5.78 -4.94
C LEU A 242 -11.37 6.50 -3.68
N LYS A 243 -11.63 7.80 -3.61
CA LYS A 243 -11.38 8.62 -2.42
C LYS A 243 -12.58 9.48 -2.04
N GLY A 244 -12.73 9.71 -0.75
CA GLY A 244 -13.67 10.67 -0.19
C GLY A 244 -13.25 12.12 -0.43
N GLU A 245 -14.17 13.05 -0.22
CA GLU A 245 -13.99 14.46 -0.59
C GLU A 245 -12.93 15.22 0.24
N ALA A 246 -12.64 14.75 1.47
CA ALA A 246 -11.61 15.36 2.31
C ALA A 246 -10.20 14.97 1.84
N ILE A 247 -10.05 13.83 1.18
CA ILE A 247 -8.77 13.31 0.71
C ILE A 247 -8.58 13.66 -0.77
N LYS A 248 -7.85 14.74 -1.03
CA LYS A 248 -7.66 15.26 -2.40
C LYS A 248 -6.55 14.55 -3.16
N ARG A 249 -5.56 14.00 -2.44
CA ARG A 249 -4.26 13.58 -3.01
C ARG A 249 -3.92 12.12 -2.77
N ALA A 250 -4.95 11.28 -2.69
CA ALA A 250 -4.82 9.82 -2.76
C ALA A 250 -4.99 9.36 -4.21
N ASP A 251 -3.98 8.72 -4.77
CA ASP A 251 -3.95 8.28 -6.17
C ASP A 251 -3.93 6.75 -6.29
N GLY A 252 -4.14 6.04 -5.19
CA GLY A 252 -4.46 4.60 -5.13
C GLY A 252 -3.30 3.72 -4.64
N ILE A 253 -2.11 4.27 -4.42
CA ILE A 253 -0.97 3.54 -3.85
C ILE A 253 0.03 4.49 -3.16
N SER A 254 0.44 4.11 -1.95
CA SER A 254 1.43 4.83 -1.16
C SER A 254 2.81 4.15 -1.17
N MET A 255 3.81 4.86 -0.67
CA MET A 255 5.16 4.35 -0.43
C MET A 255 5.71 4.83 0.92
N PHE A 256 6.62 4.07 1.51
CA PHE A 256 7.25 4.48 2.76
C PHE A 256 8.35 5.52 2.54
N TRP A 257 8.24 6.70 3.16
CA TRP A 257 9.27 7.74 3.16
C TRP A 257 9.33 8.49 4.52
N PRO A 258 10.12 7.99 5.48
CA PRO A 258 10.11 8.49 6.86
C PRO A 258 10.80 9.84 7.06
N ARG A 259 10.29 10.60 8.04
CA ARG A 259 10.91 11.82 8.59
C ARG A 259 11.91 11.53 9.71
N PHE A 260 11.67 10.46 10.45
CA PHE A 260 12.41 10.11 11.65
C PHE A 260 12.86 8.66 11.56
N ASP A 261 14.03 8.37 12.14
CA ASP A 261 14.60 7.03 12.18
C ASP A 261 13.80 6.06 13.05
N THR A 262 13.04 6.57 14.02
CA THR A 262 12.07 5.83 14.83
C THR A 262 11.04 5.08 13.97
N TYR A 263 10.75 5.56 12.76
CA TYR A 263 9.83 4.88 11.83
C TYR A 263 10.46 3.69 11.11
N LEU A 264 11.79 3.53 11.13
CA LEU A 264 12.44 2.40 10.45
C LEU A 264 12.17 1.05 11.13
N ARG A 265 11.76 1.08 12.41
CA ARG A 265 11.53 -0.11 13.22
C ARG A 265 10.06 -0.18 13.60
N GLY A 266 9.42 -1.27 13.21
CA GLY A 266 8.12 -1.66 13.71
C GLY A 266 8.21 -2.41 15.03
N ILE A 267 7.13 -3.12 15.35
CA ILE A 267 7.02 -3.99 16.53
C ILE A 267 8.12 -5.07 16.46
N GLU A 268 8.68 -5.43 17.62
CA GLU A 268 9.72 -6.48 17.77
C GLU A 268 10.96 -6.29 16.88
N ASP A 269 11.41 -5.04 16.71
CA ASP A 269 12.56 -4.68 15.87
C ASP A 269 12.40 -5.07 14.38
N TYR A 270 11.18 -5.31 13.90
CA TYR A 270 10.92 -5.57 12.49
C TYR A 270 11.29 -4.34 11.65
N ASP A 271 12.33 -4.47 10.82
CA ASP A 271 12.98 -3.33 10.17
C ASP A 271 12.58 -3.23 8.70
N TYR A 272 12.13 -2.04 8.28
CA TYR A 272 11.78 -1.75 6.88
C TYR A 272 12.92 -2.13 5.92
N ARG A 273 14.16 -1.92 6.33
CA ARG A 273 15.35 -2.11 5.49
C ARG A 273 15.63 -3.60 5.26
N SER A 274 15.16 -4.47 6.15
CA SER A 274 15.34 -5.92 6.05
C SER A 274 14.18 -6.64 5.39
N LEU A 275 13.10 -5.95 5.01
CA LEU A 275 11.97 -6.56 4.31
C LEU A 275 12.46 -7.37 3.12
N ARG A 276 11.93 -8.57 2.94
CA ARG A 276 12.39 -9.46 1.86
C ARG A 276 12.18 -8.86 0.47
N VAL A 277 11.12 -8.07 0.30
CA VAL A 277 10.82 -7.34 -0.94
C VAL A 277 11.87 -6.27 -1.28
N ASN A 278 12.55 -5.73 -0.26
CA ASN A 278 13.66 -4.78 -0.40
C ASN A 278 15.02 -5.46 -0.69
N GLY A 279 15.05 -6.79 -0.80
CA GLY A 279 16.22 -7.54 -1.25
C GLY A 279 16.50 -7.39 -2.76
N GLY A 280 17.54 -8.08 -3.26
CA GLY A 280 17.74 -8.23 -4.71
C GLY A 280 18.17 -6.96 -5.47
N GLY A 281 18.76 -5.99 -4.77
CA GLY A 281 19.32 -4.78 -5.40
C GLY A 281 18.42 -3.55 -5.35
N ILE A 282 17.28 -3.60 -4.65
CA ILE A 282 16.47 -2.42 -4.33
C ILE A 282 17.28 -1.43 -3.49
N GLN A 283 17.29 -0.15 -3.87
CA GLN A 283 18.12 0.92 -3.31
C GLN A 283 17.32 1.96 -2.53
N TRP A 284 15.99 1.88 -2.52
CA TRP A 284 15.15 2.81 -1.77
C TRP A 284 15.51 2.85 -0.26
N PRO A 285 15.76 1.72 0.44
CA PRO A 285 16.22 1.76 1.83
C PRO A 285 17.57 2.44 2.03
N ALA A 286 18.50 2.34 1.07
CA ALA A 286 19.79 3.00 1.14
C ALA A 286 19.63 4.53 1.08
N PHE A 287 18.77 5.02 0.18
CA PHE A 287 18.41 6.43 0.11
C PHE A 287 17.75 6.92 1.41
N ILE A 288 16.78 6.17 1.96
CA ILE A 288 16.15 6.52 3.24
C ILE A 288 17.18 6.67 4.35
N ASN A 289 18.11 5.71 4.50
CA ASN A 289 19.16 5.81 5.51
C ASN A 289 20.00 7.09 5.36
N ARG A 290 20.42 7.40 4.12
CA ARG A 290 21.22 8.60 3.84
C ARG A 290 20.43 9.89 4.11
N PHE A 291 19.14 9.90 3.77
CA PHE A 291 18.23 11.01 4.00
C PHE A 291 18.05 11.30 5.50
N LEU A 292 17.78 10.27 6.30
CA LEU A 292 17.61 10.39 7.75
C LEU A 292 18.89 10.83 8.48
N GLN A 293 20.06 10.35 8.03
CA GLN A 293 21.35 10.82 8.55
C GLN A 293 21.58 12.32 8.34
N GLU A 294 20.97 12.91 7.31
CA GLU A 294 21.04 14.36 7.10
C GLU A 294 20.10 15.10 8.04
N LEU A 295 18.86 14.62 8.20
CA LEU A 295 17.88 15.23 9.11
C LEU A 295 18.36 15.25 10.55
N ALA A 296 19.09 14.22 10.98
CA ALA A 296 19.68 14.15 12.32
C ALA A 296 20.78 15.18 12.59
N LYS A 297 21.28 15.90 11.57
CA LYS A 297 22.26 17.00 11.76
C LYS A 297 21.60 18.31 12.16
N ASP A 298 20.31 18.46 11.85
CA ASP A 298 19.53 19.69 12.08
C ASP A 298 18.70 19.62 13.39
N THR A 299 18.82 18.52 14.15
CA THR A 299 18.20 18.27 15.47
C THR A 299 19.23 18.24 16.58
#